data_AF-A0AA86QNJ1-F1
#
_entry.id   AF-A0AA86QNJ1-F1
#
_cell.length_a   1.000
_cell.length_b   1.000
_cell.length_c   1.000
_cell.angle_alpha   90.00
_cell.angle_beta   90.00
_cell.angle_gamma   90.00
#
_symmetry.space_group_name_H-M   'P 1'
#
loop_
_entity.id
_entity.type
_entity.pdbx_description
1 polymer ?
#
loop_
_entity_poly.entity_id
_entity_poly.type
_entity_poly.pdbx_seq_one_letter_code
_entity_poly.pdbx_strand_id
1 'polypeptide(L)'
;MLLSDNPSHRLFVLLGPITDVRKLQMPLAVIQVALEGLMDTQEVERKLHTNQRDEGNMVPWLLSQQYLSPEFAKKVGARTVRIAANPYCSGQGYGSKALFDLKQFYGCKLQESSSKRVDRDMLGYEAGKMPPLLFKLTQLEPEPVNYLSVAFGLTPKLYQFWNKNLFQMVHLKQNLSQETCEHSCVMVQELKDCGILNEFRVDFQKRFYNLLDISFKELEAQLALRILTEQLEEKRPRQFSAIQMKRIHAYCKRTLDYHSVMDLMKEIAEYFFIDGQCCQLNAVQKVVLLGIAVQKKTFAELAKELQNDADQCQAIFAKAIAVLDKAGRADVM
;
A
#
# COMPACT_ATOMS: atom_id res chain seq x y z
N MET A 1 -4.90 -5.44 -27.88
CA MET A 1 -5.90 -4.44 -28.34
C MET A 1 -6.16 -3.37 -27.29
N LEU A 2 -6.31 -3.69 -26.00
CA LEU A 2 -6.61 -2.70 -24.94
C LEU A 2 -5.79 -1.38 -24.92
N LEU A 3 -4.51 -1.40 -25.29
CA LEU A 3 -3.64 -0.21 -25.29
C LEU A 3 -4.01 0.82 -26.36
N SER A 4 -4.50 0.39 -27.53
CA SER A 4 -4.92 1.28 -28.62
C SER A 4 -6.36 1.75 -28.48
N ASP A 5 -7.16 1.00 -27.72
CA ASP A 5 -8.62 1.17 -27.73
C ASP A 5 -9.09 2.29 -26.79
N ASN A 6 -8.33 2.60 -25.74
CA ASN A 6 -8.69 3.64 -24.78
C ASN A 6 -7.73 4.85 -24.85
N PRO A 7 -8.23 6.05 -25.19
CA PRO A 7 -7.41 7.25 -25.35
C PRO A 7 -6.82 7.78 -24.04
N SER A 8 -7.23 7.27 -22.88
CA SER A 8 -6.70 7.67 -21.57
C SER A 8 -5.38 6.97 -21.21
N HIS A 9 -4.92 6.01 -22.02
CA HIS A 9 -3.63 5.36 -21.80
C HIS A 9 -2.45 6.25 -22.23
N ARG A 10 -1.37 6.18 -21.45
CA ARG A 10 -0.08 6.84 -21.71
C ARG A 10 1.05 5.85 -21.52
N LEU A 11 2.08 5.95 -22.34
CA LEU A 11 3.30 5.14 -22.22
C LEU A 11 4.49 6.05 -21.94
N PHE A 12 5.24 5.71 -20.89
CA PHE A 12 6.48 6.37 -20.54
C PHE A 12 7.61 5.36 -20.61
N VAL A 13 8.74 5.75 -21.19
CA VAL A 13 9.90 4.88 -21.36
C VAL A 13 11.13 5.55 -20.77
N LEU A 14 11.83 4.83 -19.89
CA LEU A 14 13.15 5.22 -19.39
C LEU A 14 14.21 4.65 -20.33
N LEU A 15 14.99 5.54 -20.93
CA LEU A 15 16.10 5.23 -21.83
C LEU A 15 17.44 5.58 -21.16
N GLY A 16 18.52 5.03 -21.72
CA GLY A 16 19.86 5.46 -21.39
C GLY A 16 20.17 6.88 -21.90
N PRO A 17 21.38 7.38 -21.64
CA PRO A 17 21.81 8.67 -22.17
C PRO A 17 21.92 8.59 -23.70
N ILE A 18 21.15 9.43 -24.41
CA ILE A 18 21.09 9.44 -25.87
C ILE A 18 22.39 10.02 -26.44
N THR A 19 23.28 9.17 -26.96
CA THR A 19 24.54 9.57 -27.60
C THR A 19 24.40 9.85 -29.10
N ASP A 20 23.47 9.15 -29.76
CA ASP A 20 23.19 9.27 -31.19
C ASP A 20 21.68 9.21 -31.41
N VAL A 21 21.10 10.27 -31.98
CA VAL A 21 19.65 10.41 -32.21
C VAL A 21 19.15 9.42 -33.26
N ARG A 22 20.05 8.87 -34.10
CA ARG A 22 19.69 7.89 -35.13
C ARG A 22 19.63 6.45 -34.62
N LYS A 23 20.16 6.18 -33.41
CA LYS A 23 20.15 4.84 -32.81
C LYS A 23 19.10 4.75 -31.72
N LEU A 24 18.11 3.88 -31.92
CA LEU A 24 17.14 3.58 -30.88
C LEU A 24 17.83 2.81 -29.75
N GLN A 25 17.80 3.37 -28.55
CA GLN A 25 18.34 2.71 -27.37
C GLN A 25 17.35 1.68 -26.82
N MET A 26 17.89 0.65 -26.18
CA MET A 26 17.08 -0.36 -25.50
C MET A 26 16.35 0.28 -24.31
N PRO A 27 15.02 0.10 -24.19
CA PRO A 27 14.26 0.50 -23.01
C PRO A 27 14.78 -0.17 -21.73
N LEU A 28 15.08 0.64 -20.70
CA LEU A 28 15.49 0.16 -19.38
C LEU A 28 14.27 -0.13 -18.49
N ALA A 29 13.27 0.74 -18.56
CA ALA A 29 11.98 0.54 -17.90
C ALA A 29 10.86 1.18 -18.72
N VAL A 30 9.66 0.61 -18.64
CA VAL A 30 8.44 1.10 -19.28
C VAL A 30 7.34 1.19 -18.24
N ILE A 31 6.60 2.30 -18.23
CA ILE A 31 5.43 2.50 -17.40
C ILE A 31 4.22 2.76 -18.29
N GLN A 32 3.19 1.95 -18.13
CA GLN A 32 1.87 2.17 -18.69
C GLN A 32 0.99 2.84 -17.64
N VAL A 33 0.47 4.02 -17.96
CA VAL A 33 -0.44 4.79 -17.12
C VAL A 33 -1.81 4.86 -17.78
N ALA A 34 -2.87 4.87 -16.98
CA ALA A 34 -4.24 5.19 -17.39
C ALA A 34 -4.71 6.40 -16.59
N LEU A 35 -5.20 7.42 -17.27
CA LEU A 35 -5.87 8.55 -16.62
C LEU A 35 -7.30 8.15 -16.27
N GLU A 36 -7.68 8.35 -15.01
CA GLU A 36 -8.97 7.96 -14.45
C GLU A 36 -9.55 9.14 -13.63
N GLY A 37 -10.88 9.23 -13.52
CA GLY A 37 -11.57 10.27 -12.74
C GLY A 37 -12.45 11.20 -13.59
N LEU A 38 -12.66 12.44 -13.12
CA LEU A 38 -13.59 13.42 -13.72
C LEU A 38 -15.02 12.88 -13.88
N MET A 39 -15.45 12.03 -12.96
CA MET A 39 -16.80 11.47 -12.98
C MET A 39 -17.78 12.45 -12.34
N ASP A 40 -19.01 12.48 -12.85
CA ASP A 40 -20.08 13.24 -12.23
C ASP A 40 -20.51 12.59 -10.90
N THR A 41 -20.55 13.36 -9.83
CA THR A 41 -20.91 12.86 -8.48
C THR A 41 -22.32 12.28 -8.48
N GLN A 42 -23.29 12.94 -9.13
CA GLN A 42 -24.68 12.48 -9.11
C GLN A 42 -24.83 11.15 -9.85
N GLU A 43 -24.13 10.99 -10.98
CA GLU A 43 -24.08 9.72 -11.68
C GLU A 43 -23.42 8.62 -10.84
N VAL A 44 -22.32 8.92 -10.16
CA VAL A 44 -21.63 7.97 -9.27
C VAL A 44 -22.53 7.54 -8.12
N GLU A 45 -23.19 8.48 -7.44
CA GLU A 45 -24.15 8.19 -6.36
C GLU A 45 -25.27 7.27 -6.84
N ARG A 46 -25.88 7.59 -7.98
CA ARG A 46 -26.92 6.75 -8.58
C ARG A 46 -26.42 5.33 -8.89
N LYS A 47 -25.21 5.20 -9.43
CA LYS A 47 -24.63 3.88 -9.76
C LYS A 47 -24.22 3.09 -8.52
N LEU A 48 -23.81 3.76 -7.43
CA LEU A 48 -23.50 3.11 -6.17
C LEU A 48 -24.73 2.38 -5.61
N HIS A 49 -25.94 2.93 -5.82
CA HIS A 49 -27.18 2.26 -5.44
C HIS A 49 -27.52 1.04 -6.31
N THR A 50 -27.10 1.01 -7.58
CA THR A 50 -27.42 -0.08 -8.51
C THR A 50 -26.33 -1.15 -8.61
N ASN A 51 -25.18 -0.97 -7.93
CA ASN A 51 -23.99 -1.83 -8.02
C ASN A 51 -23.50 -2.09 -9.46
N GLN A 52 -23.79 -1.18 -10.39
CA GLN A 52 -23.31 -1.27 -11.77
C GLN A 52 -21.93 -0.62 -11.89
N ARG A 53 -20.96 -1.40 -12.36
CA ARG A 53 -19.59 -0.93 -12.59
C ARG A 53 -19.40 -0.55 -14.05
N ASP A 54 -18.84 0.63 -14.30
CA ASP A 54 -18.44 1.06 -15.65
C ASP A 54 -17.11 0.41 -16.08
N GLU A 55 -16.95 0.24 -17.39
CA GLU A 55 -15.69 -0.17 -18.02
C GLU A 55 -14.70 1.01 -18.02
N GLY A 56 -13.91 1.12 -16.95
CA GLY A 56 -12.95 2.21 -16.76
C GLY A 56 -12.96 2.71 -15.32
N ASN A 57 -12.16 3.74 -15.02
CA ASN A 57 -12.18 4.44 -13.74
C ASN A 57 -12.16 3.53 -12.50
N MET A 58 -11.35 2.47 -12.55
CA MET A 58 -11.39 1.41 -11.53
C MET A 58 -11.07 1.93 -10.13
N VAL A 59 -10.01 2.73 -9.99
CA VAL A 59 -9.59 3.21 -8.67
C VAL A 59 -10.54 4.27 -8.11
N PRO A 60 -10.94 5.31 -8.88
CA PRO A 60 -11.96 6.25 -8.43
C PRO A 60 -13.25 5.55 -7.98
N TRP A 61 -13.77 4.63 -8.80
CA TRP A 61 -14.99 3.88 -8.48
C TRP A 61 -14.84 3.05 -7.20
N LEU A 62 -13.78 2.26 -7.11
CA LEU A 62 -13.55 1.36 -5.98
C LEU A 62 -13.42 2.13 -4.65
N LEU A 63 -12.67 3.24 -4.65
CA LEU A 63 -12.49 4.04 -3.43
C LEU A 63 -13.79 4.78 -3.07
N SER A 64 -14.51 5.33 -4.04
CA SER A 64 -15.83 5.94 -3.79
C SER A 64 -16.82 4.93 -3.21
N GLN A 65 -16.82 3.68 -3.69
CA GLN A 65 -17.67 2.62 -3.15
C GLN A 65 -17.24 2.18 -1.75
N GLN A 66 -15.95 1.95 -1.53
CA GLN A 66 -15.41 1.42 -0.27
C GLN A 66 -15.52 2.40 0.90
N TYR A 67 -15.41 3.70 0.60
CA TYR A 67 -15.43 4.79 1.59
C TYR A 67 -16.70 5.63 1.54
N LEU A 68 -17.66 5.27 0.69
CA LEU A 68 -18.92 6.01 0.47
C LEU A 68 -18.68 7.51 0.21
N SER A 69 -17.62 7.81 -0.53
CA SER A 69 -17.16 9.18 -0.80
C SER A 69 -17.19 9.44 -2.30
N PRO A 70 -18.36 9.81 -2.86
CA PRO A 70 -18.50 10.01 -4.31
C PRO A 70 -17.68 11.21 -4.80
N GLU A 71 -17.38 12.18 -3.94
CA GLU A 71 -16.48 13.31 -4.22
C GLU A 71 -15.06 12.88 -4.63
N PHE A 72 -14.61 11.69 -4.23
CA PHE A 72 -13.32 11.17 -4.68
C PHE A 72 -13.31 10.88 -6.18
N ALA A 73 -14.45 10.51 -6.77
CA ALA A 73 -14.55 10.18 -8.19
C ALA A 73 -14.36 11.39 -9.13
N LYS A 74 -14.59 12.61 -8.62
CA LYS A 74 -14.29 13.86 -9.33
C LYS A 74 -12.78 14.07 -9.50
N LYS A 75 -11.94 13.57 -8.58
CA LYS A 75 -10.49 13.79 -8.59
C LYS A 75 -9.84 13.03 -9.74
N VAL A 76 -8.89 13.66 -10.40
CA VAL A 76 -8.14 13.06 -11.51
C VAL A 76 -6.99 12.23 -10.95
N GLY A 77 -6.99 10.94 -11.22
CA GLY A 77 -5.94 10.01 -10.85
C GLY A 77 -5.17 9.53 -12.09
N ALA A 78 -3.88 9.25 -11.91
CA ALA A 78 -3.09 8.50 -12.88
C ALA A 78 -2.77 7.12 -12.31
N ARG A 79 -3.43 6.09 -12.84
CA ARG A 79 -3.19 4.71 -12.42
C ARG A 79 -2.06 4.11 -13.22
N THR A 80 -1.00 3.67 -12.54
CA THR A 80 0.01 2.80 -13.13
C THR A 80 -0.62 1.42 -13.34
N VAL A 81 -0.89 1.08 -14.59
CA VAL A 81 -1.47 -0.21 -15.00
C VAL A 81 -0.39 -1.29 -14.96
N ARG A 82 0.79 -0.97 -15.51
CA ARG A 82 1.95 -1.87 -15.53
C ARG A 82 3.24 -1.07 -15.44
N ILE A 83 4.20 -1.65 -14.74
CA ILE A 83 5.60 -1.24 -14.77
C ILE A 83 6.45 -2.46 -15.14
N ALA A 84 7.31 -2.30 -16.13
CA ALA A 84 8.20 -3.34 -16.60
C ALA A 84 9.63 -2.79 -16.58
N ALA A 85 10.48 -3.35 -15.73
CA ALA A 85 11.92 -3.10 -15.78
C ALA A 85 12.60 -4.24 -16.54
N ASN A 86 13.68 -3.93 -17.26
CA ASN A 86 14.45 -4.93 -17.97
C ASN A 86 14.99 -6.00 -16.98
N PRO A 87 14.74 -7.31 -17.20
CA PRO A 87 15.18 -8.38 -16.30
C PRO A 87 16.70 -8.39 -16.04
N TYR A 88 17.51 -8.06 -17.04
CA TYR A 88 18.98 -8.03 -16.92
C TYR A 88 19.48 -6.90 -16.00
N CYS A 89 18.64 -5.89 -15.79
CA CYS A 89 18.91 -4.72 -14.97
C CYS A 89 18.04 -4.70 -13.70
N SER A 90 17.41 -5.82 -13.34
CA SER A 90 16.57 -5.94 -12.17
C SER A 90 17.37 -5.70 -10.88
N GLY A 91 16.77 -5.01 -9.92
CA GLY A 91 17.43 -4.65 -8.65
C GLY A 91 18.33 -3.41 -8.71
N GLN A 92 18.62 -2.84 -9.88
CA GLN A 92 19.41 -1.60 -10.01
C GLN A 92 18.60 -0.31 -9.81
N GLY A 93 17.29 -0.42 -9.54
CA GLY A 93 16.45 0.73 -9.19
C GLY A 93 15.83 1.51 -10.36
N TYR A 94 15.99 1.06 -11.61
CA TYR A 94 15.42 1.74 -12.79
C TYR A 94 13.90 1.93 -12.72
N GLY A 95 13.16 0.96 -12.18
CA GLY A 95 11.71 1.10 -11.97
C GLY A 95 11.36 2.22 -10.99
N SER A 96 12.12 2.35 -9.90
CA SER A 96 11.94 3.43 -8.92
C SER A 96 12.35 4.79 -9.48
N LYS A 97 13.42 4.83 -10.29
CA LYS A 97 13.81 6.04 -11.02
C LYS A 97 12.73 6.49 -12.00
N ALA A 98 12.17 5.57 -12.79
CA ALA A 98 11.09 5.88 -13.72
C ALA A 98 9.84 6.42 -13.00
N LEU A 99 9.46 5.84 -11.85
CA LEU A 99 8.35 6.35 -11.02
C LEU A 99 8.66 7.71 -10.41
N PHE A 100 9.90 7.93 -9.96
CA PHE A 100 10.33 9.22 -9.44
C PHE A 100 10.19 10.30 -10.50
N ASP A 101 10.70 10.07 -11.71
CA ASP A 101 10.61 11.04 -12.81
C ASP A 101 9.15 11.28 -13.25
N LEU A 102 8.32 10.22 -13.28
CA LEU A 102 6.88 10.32 -13.54
C LEU A 102 6.17 11.20 -12.49
N LYS A 103 6.52 11.04 -11.22
CA LYS A 103 6.00 11.87 -10.12
C LYS A 103 6.40 13.32 -10.30
N GLN A 104 7.65 13.60 -10.65
CA GLN A 104 8.10 14.98 -10.89
C GLN A 104 7.40 15.59 -12.11
N PHE A 105 7.12 14.80 -13.14
CA PHE A 105 6.36 15.24 -14.32
C PHE A 105 4.93 15.66 -13.98
N TYR A 106 4.13 14.78 -13.37
CA TYR A 106 2.76 15.12 -12.98
C TYR A 106 2.69 16.14 -11.83
N GLY A 107 3.76 16.28 -11.05
CA GLY A 107 3.93 17.35 -10.06
C GLY A 107 4.34 18.70 -10.66
N CYS A 108 4.43 18.84 -11.98
CA CYS A 108 4.86 20.03 -12.72
C CYS A 108 6.27 20.56 -12.39
N LYS A 109 7.18 19.69 -11.89
CA LYS A 109 8.55 20.08 -11.47
C LYS A 109 9.60 19.94 -12.57
N LEU A 110 9.27 19.34 -13.72
CA LEU A 110 10.18 19.07 -14.84
C LEU A 110 9.96 19.96 -16.07
N GLN A 111 9.29 21.11 -15.93
CA GLN A 111 9.04 22.00 -17.07
C GLN A 111 10.24 22.92 -17.34
N GLU A 112 10.75 22.89 -18.57
CA GLU A 112 11.70 23.88 -19.07
C GLU A 112 10.91 25.07 -19.66
N SER A 113 11.24 26.29 -19.24
CA SER A 113 10.56 27.53 -19.66
C SER A 113 10.76 27.87 -21.15
N SER A 114 11.73 27.23 -21.82
CA SER A 114 12.26 27.64 -23.13
C SER A 114 11.92 26.71 -24.30
N SER A 115 11.27 25.57 -24.06
CA SER A 115 10.97 24.58 -25.11
C SER A 115 9.61 24.86 -25.77
N LYS A 116 9.55 24.87 -27.11
CA LYS A 116 8.28 24.92 -27.86
C LYS A 116 7.45 23.70 -27.45
N ARG A 117 6.32 23.93 -26.77
CA ARG A 117 5.38 22.88 -26.38
C ARG A 117 4.84 22.20 -27.64
N VAL A 118 4.78 20.88 -27.64
CA VAL A 118 4.20 20.11 -28.72
C VAL A 118 2.80 19.67 -28.32
N ASP A 119 1.80 20.01 -29.13
CA ASP A 119 0.44 19.50 -28.95
C ASP A 119 0.43 17.98 -29.14
N ARG A 120 -0.02 17.28 -28.10
CA ARG A 120 -0.07 15.82 -28.06
C ARG A 120 -1.06 15.24 -29.06
N ASP A 121 -2.11 16.00 -29.38
CA ASP A 121 -3.25 15.54 -30.17
C ASP A 121 -2.99 15.60 -31.67
N MET A 122 -1.74 15.84 -32.10
CA MET A 122 -1.37 15.94 -33.52
C MET A 122 -2.13 17.05 -34.28
N LEU A 123 -2.85 17.93 -33.57
CA LEU A 123 -3.75 18.96 -34.12
C LEU A 123 -3.05 20.02 -34.97
N GLY A 124 -1.71 20.03 -35.00
CA GLY A 124 -0.89 20.91 -35.84
C GLY A 124 0.03 20.18 -36.82
N TYR A 125 -0.12 18.87 -37.01
CA TYR A 125 0.75 18.10 -37.91
C TYR A 125 0.19 18.03 -39.33
N GLU A 126 0.99 18.47 -40.32
CA GLU A 126 0.63 18.39 -41.74
C GLU A 126 0.54 16.93 -42.22
N ALA A 127 -0.52 16.60 -42.95
CA ALA A 127 -0.67 15.28 -43.57
C ALA A 127 0.53 14.97 -44.48
N GLY A 128 1.22 13.85 -44.23
CA GLY A 128 2.39 13.40 -44.98
C GLY A 128 3.73 13.52 -44.24
N LYS A 129 3.80 14.24 -43.12
CA LYS A 129 4.95 14.19 -42.19
C LYS A 129 4.57 13.32 -40.99
N MET A 130 5.36 12.29 -40.68
CA MET A 130 5.14 11.49 -39.47
C MET A 130 5.63 12.25 -38.23
N PRO A 131 4.91 12.16 -37.09
CA PRO A 131 5.43 12.66 -35.82
C PRO A 131 6.68 11.90 -35.41
N PRO A 132 7.55 12.51 -34.58
CA PRO A 132 8.63 11.77 -33.97
C PRO A 132 8.04 10.66 -33.07
N LEU A 133 8.70 9.50 -33.06
CA LEU A 133 8.28 8.36 -32.24
C LEU A 133 8.36 8.66 -30.73
N LEU A 134 9.31 9.51 -30.33
CA LEU A 134 9.60 9.84 -28.93
C LEU A 134 9.59 11.36 -28.74
N PHE A 135 8.96 11.78 -27.65
CA PHE A 135 9.01 13.15 -27.16
C PHE A 135 9.80 13.18 -25.86
N LYS A 136 10.55 14.26 -25.63
CA LYS A 136 11.18 14.47 -24.32
C LYS A 136 10.09 14.85 -23.32
N LEU A 137 10.20 14.32 -22.10
CA LEU A 137 9.24 14.60 -21.03
C LEU A 137 9.12 16.10 -20.70
N THR A 138 10.22 16.85 -20.85
CA THR A 138 10.28 18.31 -20.61
C THR A 138 9.53 19.15 -21.66
N GLN A 139 9.22 18.56 -22.83
CA GLN A 139 8.51 19.24 -23.92
C GLN A 139 6.99 19.09 -23.82
N LEU A 140 6.52 18.22 -22.92
CA LEU A 140 5.11 17.90 -22.76
C LEU A 140 4.54 18.64 -21.54
N GLU A 141 3.34 19.17 -21.69
CA GLU A 141 2.57 19.66 -20.56
C GLU A 141 1.82 18.50 -19.91
N PRO A 142 1.99 18.23 -18.60
CA PRO A 142 1.31 17.15 -17.90
C PRO A 142 -0.17 17.49 -17.70
N GLU A 143 -1.02 16.47 -17.81
CA GLU A 143 -2.42 16.59 -17.39
C GLU A 143 -2.51 16.88 -15.87
N PRO A 144 -3.51 17.66 -15.41
CA PRO A 144 -3.64 17.98 -13.99
C PRO A 144 -4.10 16.75 -13.21
N VAL A 145 -3.15 16.03 -12.62
CA VAL A 145 -3.41 14.84 -11.80
C VAL A 145 -3.31 15.19 -10.31
N ASN A 146 -4.25 14.67 -9.51
CA ASN A 146 -4.29 14.85 -8.05
C ASN A 146 -3.50 13.76 -7.31
N TYR A 147 -3.55 12.51 -7.79
CA TYR A 147 -2.90 11.38 -7.15
C TYR A 147 -2.41 10.35 -8.18
N LEU A 148 -1.35 9.62 -7.81
CA LEU A 148 -0.91 8.42 -8.52
C LEU A 148 -1.49 7.20 -7.81
N SER A 149 -1.90 6.18 -8.56
CA SER A 149 -2.39 4.93 -7.97
C SER A 149 -1.81 3.72 -8.68
N VAL A 150 -1.88 2.57 -8.02
CA VAL A 150 -1.55 1.27 -8.58
C VAL A 150 -2.52 0.23 -8.02
N ALA A 151 -2.85 -0.75 -8.85
CA ALA A 151 -3.62 -1.92 -8.43
C ALA A 151 -2.88 -3.19 -8.86
N PHE A 152 -2.63 -4.11 -7.92
CA PHE A 152 -1.85 -5.33 -8.18
C PHE A 152 -2.17 -6.43 -7.16
N GLY A 153 -1.78 -7.67 -7.46
CA GLY A 153 -1.86 -8.80 -6.53
C GLY A 153 -0.78 -8.69 -5.44
N LEU A 154 -1.20 -8.77 -4.18
CA LEU A 154 -0.35 -8.48 -3.03
C LEU A 154 0.72 -9.54 -2.86
N THR A 155 1.98 -9.14 -3.11
CA THR A 155 3.18 -9.93 -2.78
C THR A 155 4.15 -9.10 -1.95
N PRO A 156 5.00 -9.72 -1.10
CA PRO A 156 5.99 -8.99 -0.30
C PRO A 156 6.94 -8.13 -1.14
N LYS A 157 7.36 -8.64 -2.31
CA LYS A 157 8.28 -7.92 -3.22
C LYS A 157 7.64 -6.68 -3.84
N LEU A 158 6.42 -6.81 -4.37
CA LEU A 158 5.72 -5.67 -4.96
C LEU A 158 5.31 -4.65 -3.89
N TYR A 159 4.79 -5.11 -2.75
CA TYR A 159 4.49 -4.22 -1.63
C TYR A 159 5.71 -3.42 -1.20
N GLN A 160 6.86 -4.08 -1.01
CA GLN A 160 8.11 -3.39 -0.65
C GLN A 160 8.54 -2.38 -1.72
N PHE A 161 8.40 -2.72 -3.00
CA PHE A 161 8.71 -1.81 -4.10
C PHE A 161 7.83 -0.55 -4.04
N TRP A 162 6.52 -0.70 -3.95
CA TRP A 162 5.59 0.44 -3.91
C TRP A 162 5.72 1.26 -2.63
N ASN A 163 5.87 0.61 -1.48
CA ASN A 163 6.07 1.28 -0.20
C ASN A 163 7.37 2.10 -0.18
N LYS A 164 8.48 1.58 -0.74
CA LYS A 164 9.74 2.34 -0.90
C LYS A 164 9.57 3.58 -1.79
N ASN A 165 8.63 3.56 -2.74
CA ASN A 165 8.29 4.68 -3.60
C ASN A 165 7.21 5.59 -3.00
N LEU A 166 6.95 5.46 -1.69
CA LEU A 166 6.00 6.28 -0.91
C LEU A 166 4.55 6.16 -1.40
N PHE A 167 4.18 5.00 -1.94
CA PHE A 167 2.78 4.63 -2.11
C PHE A 167 2.26 4.04 -0.80
N GLN A 168 1.04 4.39 -0.45
CA GLN A 168 0.38 3.98 0.77
C GLN A 168 -0.83 3.11 0.44
N MET A 169 -1.03 2.03 1.19
CA MET A 169 -2.15 1.13 0.96
C MET A 169 -3.45 1.75 1.47
N VAL A 170 -4.48 1.72 0.63
CA VAL A 170 -5.83 2.24 0.95
C VAL A 170 -6.92 1.20 0.73
N HIS A 171 -6.63 0.08 0.07
CA HIS A 171 -7.61 -0.98 -0.11
C HIS A 171 -6.93 -2.33 -0.28
N LEU A 172 -7.53 -3.36 0.32
CA LEU A 172 -7.15 -4.75 0.16
C LEU A 172 -8.43 -5.60 0.09
N LYS A 173 -8.57 -6.35 -1.00
CA LYS A 173 -9.73 -7.23 -1.21
C LYS A 173 -9.61 -8.48 -0.34
N GLN A 174 -10.68 -8.84 0.37
CA GLN A 174 -10.71 -10.02 1.24
C GLN A 174 -10.63 -11.34 0.45
N ASN A 175 -11.30 -11.42 -0.70
CA ASN A 175 -11.28 -12.63 -1.53
C ASN A 175 -10.01 -12.66 -2.39
N LEU A 176 -9.38 -13.83 -2.45
CA LEU A 176 -8.28 -14.11 -3.37
C LEU A 176 -8.78 -14.09 -4.82
N SER A 177 -7.92 -13.63 -5.73
CA SER A 177 -8.13 -13.83 -7.17
C SER A 177 -8.01 -15.32 -7.50
N GLN A 178 -8.87 -15.82 -8.38
CA GLN A 178 -8.90 -17.23 -8.77
C GLN A 178 -7.65 -17.65 -9.54
N GLU A 179 -7.04 -16.71 -10.26
CA GLU A 179 -5.92 -16.95 -11.16
C GLU A 179 -4.58 -16.92 -10.44
N THR A 180 -4.43 -16.02 -9.48
CA THR A 180 -3.14 -15.75 -8.82
C THR A 180 -3.09 -16.25 -7.38
N CYS A 181 -4.24 -16.56 -6.78
CA CYS A 181 -4.37 -16.82 -5.35
C CYS A 181 -3.78 -15.69 -4.48
N GLU A 182 -3.78 -14.45 -5.00
CA GLU A 182 -3.31 -13.26 -4.30
C GLU A 182 -4.48 -12.32 -3.99
N HIS A 183 -4.39 -11.59 -2.88
CA HIS A 183 -5.33 -10.51 -2.58
C HIS A 183 -5.05 -9.33 -3.52
N SER A 184 -6.07 -8.84 -4.23
CA SER A 184 -5.93 -7.61 -4.99
C SER A 184 -5.86 -6.41 -4.05
N CYS A 185 -4.88 -5.54 -4.23
CA CYS A 185 -4.71 -4.34 -3.42
C CYS A 185 -4.63 -3.09 -4.28
N VAL A 186 -4.97 -1.95 -3.67
CA VAL A 186 -4.76 -0.62 -4.25
C VAL A 186 -3.89 0.21 -3.31
N MET A 187 -2.83 0.76 -3.88
CA MET A 187 -1.97 1.73 -3.21
C MET A 187 -2.03 3.06 -3.95
N VAL A 188 -1.99 4.14 -3.19
CA VAL A 188 -2.14 5.51 -3.68
C VAL A 188 -1.00 6.35 -3.15
N GLN A 189 -0.56 7.31 -3.96
CA GLN A 189 0.36 8.36 -3.59
C GLN A 189 -0.24 9.70 -3.98
N GLU A 190 -0.39 10.56 -3.01
CA GLU A 190 -0.90 11.91 -3.22
C GLU A 190 0.15 12.81 -3.88
N LEU A 191 -0.27 13.61 -4.87
CA LEU A 191 0.58 14.63 -5.51
C LEU A 191 0.23 16.04 -5.01
N LYS A 192 -1.06 16.29 -4.77
CA LYS A 192 -1.60 17.53 -4.20
C LYS A 192 -2.32 17.18 -2.91
N ASP A 193 -1.86 17.73 -1.80
CA ASP A 193 -2.42 17.45 -0.48
C ASP A 193 -3.88 17.95 -0.42
N CYS A 194 -4.80 17.02 -0.27
CA CYS A 194 -6.23 17.27 -0.16
C CYS A 194 -6.88 16.52 1.01
N GLY A 195 -6.08 15.94 1.92
CA GLY A 195 -6.48 15.34 3.19
C GLY A 195 -7.29 14.03 3.11
N ILE A 196 -8.14 13.86 2.09
CA ILE A 196 -9.09 12.74 1.97
C ILE A 196 -8.41 11.37 1.99
N LEU A 197 -7.20 11.28 1.42
CA LEU A 197 -6.44 10.04 1.36
C LEU A 197 -5.94 9.65 2.75
N ASN A 198 -5.66 10.61 3.63
CA ASN A 198 -5.28 10.32 5.00
C ASN A 198 -6.44 9.70 5.79
N GLU A 199 -7.67 10.20 5.61
CA GLU A 199 -8.87 9.62 6.21
C GLU A 199 -9.08 8.17 5.74
N PHE A 200 -8.94 7.92 4.43
CA PHE A 200 -9.03 6.56 3.87
C PHE A 200 -7.95 5.63 4.43
N ARG A 201 -6.73 6.14 4.64
CA ARG A 201 -5.65 5.35 5.23
C ARG A 201 -5.95 4.98 6.68
N VAL A 202 -6.39 5.91 7.50
CA VAL A 202 -6.72 5.64 8.91
C VAL A 202 -7.84 4.61 9.00
N ASP A 203 -8.90 4.76 8.23
CA ASP A 203 -9.99 3.79 8.18
C ASP A 203 -9.53 2.42 7.63
N PHE A 204 -8.70 2.39 6.58
CA PHE A 204 -8.07 1.16 6.08
C PHE A 204 -7.29 0.44 7.17
N GLN A 205 -6.44 1.14 7.92
CA GLN A 205 -5.60 0.54 8.97
C GLN A 205 -6.45 -0.10 10.08
N LYS A 206 -7.53 0.57 10.51
CA LYS A 206 -8.49 0.03 11.48
C LYS A 206 -9.20 -1.22 10.97
N ARG A 207 -9.73 -1.16 9.74
CA ARG A 207 -10.40 -2.32 9.12
C ARG A 207 -9.44 -3.48 8.88
N PHE A 208 -8.24 -3.18 8.41
CA PHE A 208 -7.21 -4.19 8.18
C PHE A 208 -6.87 -4.91 9.47
N TYR A 209 -6.60 -4.17 10.56
CA TYR A 209 -6.34 -4.75 11.89
C TYR A 209 -7.48 -5.68 12.35
N ASN A 210 -8.74 -5.25 12.19
CA ASN A 210 -9.92 -6.03 12.58
C ASN A 210 -10.22 -7.23 11.67
N LEU A 211 -9.58 -7.34 10.50
CA LEU A 211 -9.77 -8.44 9.55
C LEU A 211 -8.58 -9.40 9.53
N LEU A 212 -7.54 -9.14 10.33
CA LEU A 212 -6.32 -9.95 10.38
C LEU A 212 -6.54 -11.38 10.88
N ASP A 213 -7.54 -11.61 11.73
CA ASP A 213 -7.90 -12.92 12.28
C ASP A 213 -8.86 -13.73 11.40
N ILE A 214 -9.55 -13.06 10.45
CA ILE A 214 -10.56 -13.67 9.58
C ILE A 214 -10.01 -13.76 8.14
N SER A 215 -10.12 -12.68 7.37
CA SER A 215 -9.87 -12.70 5.93
C SER A 215 -8.39 -12.67 5.58
N PHE A 216 -7.53 -12.22 6.50
CA PHE A 216 -6.09 -12.08 6.28
C PHE A 216 -5.26 -12.93 7.25
N LYS A 217 -5.85 -13.99 7.80
CA LYS A 217 -5.15 -14.93 8.68
C LYS A 217 -3.96 -15.58 7.98
N GLU A 218 -4.13 -15.99 6.73
CA GLU A 218 -3.09 -16.66 5.94
C GLU A 218 -1.98 -15.71 5.42
N LEU A 219 -2.16 -14.39 5.59
CA LEU A 219 -1.14 -13.43 5.17
C LEU A 219 0.10 -13.57 6.06
N GLU A 220 1.30 -13.62 5.47
CA GLU A 220 2.56 -13.69 6.21
C GLU A 220 2.63 -12.60 7.29
N ALA A 221 2.95 -12.97 8.53
CA ALA A 221 2.90 -12.04 9.67
C ALA A 221 3.87 -10.84 9.48
N GLN A 222 5.00 -11.06 8.81
CA GLN A 222 5.94 -10.00 8.48
C GLN A 222 5.37 -8.99 7.47
N LEU A 223 4.60 -9.46 6.48
CA LEU A 223 3.93 -8.59 5.51
C LEU A 223 2.79 -7.82 6.16
N ALA A 224 1.98 -8.48 6.99
CA ALA A 224 0.91 -7.84 7.76
C ALA A 224 1.45 -6.68 8.62
N LEU A 225 2.57 -6.91 9.34
CA LEU A 225 3.20 -5.86 10.13
C LEU A 225 3.72 -4.71 9.27
N ARG A 226 4.25 -4.99 8.08
CA ARG A 226 4.72 -3.92 7.17
C ARG A 226 3.58 -3.07 6.64
N ILE A 227 2.40 -3.66 6.41
CA ILE A 227 1.19 -2.95 5.98
C ILE A 227 0.62 -2.10 7.13
N LEU A 228 0.70 -2.61 8.36
CA LEU A 228 0.29 -1.90 9.57
C LEU A 228 1.31 -0.81 9.93
N THR A 229 1.20 0.35 9.27
CA THR A 229 2.21 1.42 9.31
C THR A 229 1.89 2.52 10.31
N GLU A 230 0.60 2.76 10.57
CA GLU A 230 0.15 3.84 11.44
C GLU A 230 -0.02 3.33 12.86
N GLN A 231 0.45 4.12 13.84
CA GLN A 231 -0.02 3.97 15.20
C GLN A 231 -1.49 4.40 15.17
N LEU A 232 -2.39 3.45 15.38
CA LEU A 232 -3.83 3.70 15.49
C LEU A 232 -4.10 4.40 16.83
N GLU A 233 -3.47 5.55 17.10
CA GLU A 233 -3.46 6.18 18.42
C GLU A 233 -4.88 6.55 18.87
N GLU A 234 -5.48 5.66 19.67
CA GLU A 234 -6.69 5.97 20.40
C GLU A 234 -6.29 6.51 21.77
N LYS A 235 -6.80 7.70 22.12
CA LYS A 235 -6.47 8.41 23.38
C LYS A 235 -7.01 7.74 24.65
N ARG A 236 -7.45 6.48 24.58
CA ARG A 236 -8.05 5.75 25.70
C ARG A 236 -7.12 4.60 26.08
N PRO A 237 -6.16 4.83 26.99
CA PRO A 237 -5.23 3.77 27.41
C PRO A 237 -6.02 2.64 28.08
N ARG A 238 -5.70 1.41 27.68
CA ARG A 238 -6.32 0.21 28.26
C ARG A 238 -5.82 -0.03 29.67
N GLN A 239 -6.74 -0.42 30.55
CA GLN A 239 -6.43 -0.76 31.93
C GLN A 239 -6.57 -2.26 32.15
N PHE A 240 -5.53 -2.86 32.70
CA PHE A 240 -5.54 -4.25 33.12
C PHE A 240 -5.85 -4.32 34.61
N SER A 241 -6.76 -5.21 35.01
CA SER A 241 -7.05 -5.47 36.42
C SER A 241 -5.83 -6.08 37.14
N ALA A 242 -5.78 -5.94 38.47
CA ALA A 242 -4.70 -6.52 39.28
C ALA A 242 -4.58 -8.05 39.11
N ILE A 243 -5.69 -8.75 38.86
CA ILE A 243 -5.70 -10.20 38.63
C ILE A 243 -5.10 -10.53 37.25
N GLN A 244 -5.47 -9.78 36.21
CA GLN A 244 -4.90 -9.94 34.87
C GLN A 244 -3.39 -9.69 34.90
N MET A 245 -2.92 -8.63 35.58
CA MET A 245 -1.49 -8.36 35.73
C MET A 245 -0.74 -9.48 36.46
N LYS A 246 -1.33 -10.07 37.52
CA LYS A 246 -0.74 -11.25 38.18
C LYS A 246 -0.62 -12.46 37.25
N ARG A 247 -1.62 -12.71 36.40
CA ARG A 247 -1.61 -13.80 35.40
C ARG A 247 -0.53 -13.56 34.34
N ILE A 248 -0.46 -12.34 33.80
CA ILE A 248 0.56 -11.91 32.85
C ILE A 248 1.95 -12.10 33.45
N HIS A 249 2.16 -11.68 34.69
CA HIS A 249 3.43 -11.83 35.41
C HIS A 249 3.83 -13.30 35.59
N ALA A 250 2.89 -14.14 36.02
CA ALA A 250 3.09 -15.57 36.21
C ALA A 250 3.44 -16.27 34.87
N TYR A 251 2.78 -15.88 33.77
CA TYR A 251 3.14 -16.35 32.42
C TYR A 251 4.57 -15.93 32.03
N CYS A 252 4.96 -14.66 32.27
CA CYS A 252 6.32 -14.18 31.97
C CYS A 252 7.40 -14.93 32.77
N LYS A 253 7.08 -15.36 33.99
CA LYS A 253 7.93 -16.22 34.83
C LYS A 253 7.89 -17.71 34.46
N ARG A 254 7.11 -18.09 33.44
CA ARG A 254 6.91 -19.48 32.98
C ARG A 254 6.29 -20.39 34.05
N THR A 255 5.55 -19.84 35.02
CA THR A 255 4.79 -20.65 35.99
C THR A 255 3.43 -21.06 35.45
N LEU A 256 2.86 -20.26 34.56
CA LEU A 256 1.62 -20.55 33.84
C LEU A 256 1.89 -20.77 32.35
N ASP A 257 1.02 -21.54 31.72
CA ASP A 257 1.04 -21.82 30.30
C ASP A 257 0.33 -20.71 29.49
N TYR A 258 0.39 -20.80 28.16
CA TYR A 258 -0.23 -19.81 27.27
C TYR A 258 -1.76 -19.79 27.37
N HIS A 259 -2.43 -20.92 27.59
CA HIS A 259 -3.90 -20.97 27.69
C HIS A 259 -4.41 -20.12 28.85
N SER A 260 -3.61 -20.01 29.91
CA SER A 260 -3.91 -19.18 31.09
C SER A 260 -3.89 -17.68 30.83
N VAL A 261 -3.46 -17.20 29.65
CA VAL A 261 -3.48 -15.77 29.28
C VAL A 261 -4.13 -15.50 27.92
N MET A 262 -4.61 -16.54 27.22
CA MET A 262 -5.11 -16.46 25.85
C MET A 262 -6.31 -15.50 25.69
N ASP A 263 -7.16 -15.39 26.72
CA ASP A 263 -8.28 -14.44 26.79
C ASP A 263 -7.82 -12.97 26.74
N LEU A 264 -6.60 -12.67 27.20
CA LEU A 264 -6.07 -11.31 27.29
C LEU A 264 -5.38 -10.85 25.98
N MET A 265 -5.25 -11.75 24.99
CA MET A 265 -4.41 -11.49 23.82
C MET A 265 -4.88 -10.31 22.98
N LYS A 266 -6.19 -10.12 22.87
CA LYS A 266 -6.75 -8.97 22.14
C LYS A 266 -6.36 -7.66 22.83
N GLU A 267 -6.59 -7.56 24.15
CA GLU A 267 -6.28 -6.37 24.95
C GLU A 267 -4.78 -6.06 24.94
N ILE A 268 -3.92 -7.08 25.05
CA ILE A 268 -2.46 -6.94 24.99
C ILE A 268 -2.04 -6.43 23.60
N ALA A 269 -2.57 -7.01 22.52
CA ALA A 269 -2.23 -6.56 21.17
C ALA A 269 -2.67 -5.12 20.93
N GLU A 270 -3.87 -4.76 21.35
CA GLU A 270 -4.39 -3.40 21.20
C GLU A 270 -3.58 -2.38 22.01
N TYR A 271 -3.10 -2.72 23.23
CA TYR A 271 -2.16 -1.88 23.99
C TYR A 271 -0.90 -1.54 23.17
N PHE A 272 -0.32 -2.52 22.46
CA PHE A 272 0.87 -2.27 21.66
C PHE A 272 0.53 -1.53 20.36
N PHE A 273 -0.41 -2.04 19.56
CA PHE A 273 -0.63 -1.55 18.19
C PHE A 273 -1.59 -0.36 18.08
N ILE A 274 -2.55 -0.23 18.99
CA ILE A 274 -3.56 0.84 19.01
C ILE A 274 -3.13 1.94 19.99
N ASP A 275 -2.77 1.60 21.23
CA ASP A 275 -2.41 2.61 22.25
C ASP A 275 -0.97 3.18 22.05
N GLY A 276 -0.34 2.89 20.90
CA GLY A 276 0.94 3.48 20.49
C GLY A 276 2.18 2.88 21.15
N GLN A 277 2.07 1.87 22.00
CA GLN A 277 3.20 1.31 22.77
C GLN A 277 4.10 0.35 21.97
N CYS A 278 3.80 0.13 20.68
CA CYS A 278 4.57 -0.73 19.78
C CYS A 278 6.05 -0.32 19.67
N CYS A 279 6.41 0.93 19.93
CA CYS A 279 7.80 1.40 19.92
C CYS A 279 8.70 0.68 20.95
N GLN A 280 8.12 0.12 22.02
CA GLN A 280 8.86 -0.60 23.06
C GLN A 280 9.29 -2.01 22.64
N LEU A 281 8.69 -2.56 21.57
CA LEU A 281 8.97 -3.89 21.06
C LEU A 281 10.02 -3.85 19.94
N ASN A 282 10.89 -4.86 19.91
CA ASN A 282 11.79 -5.05 18.78
C ASN A 282 11.03 -5.61 17.55
N ALA A 283 11.66 -5.55 16.36
CA ALA A 283 10.99 -5.93 15.11
C ALA A 283 10.45 -7.38 15.13
N VAL A 284 11.19 -8.33 15.71
CA VAL A 284 10.79 -9.74 15.78
C VAL A 284 9.64 -9.94 16.77
N GLN A 285 9.69 -9.28 17.92
CA GLN A 285 8.61 -9.29 18.92
C GLN A 285 7.31 -8.75 18.34
N LYS A 286 7.36 -7.67 17.54
CA LYS A 286 6.17 -7.13 16.87
C LYS A 286 5.54 -8.16 15.94
N VAL A 287 6.34 -8.84 15.11
CA VAL A 287 5.82 -9.87 14.18
C VAL A 287 5.22 -11.03 14.95
N VAL A 288 5.91 -11.52 15.99
CA VAL A 288 5.44 -12.65 16.79
C VAL A 288 4.15 -12.29 17.54
N LEU A 289 4.10 -11.11 18.15
CA LEU A 289 2.90 -10.60 18.83
C LEU A 289 1.73 -10.45 17.86
N LEU A 290 1.94 -9.85 16.68
CA LEU A 290 0.89 -9.67 15.67
C LEU A 290 0.35 -11.02 15.19
N GLY A 291 1.23 -11.97 14.85
CA GLY A 291 0.84 -13.28 14.32
C GLY A 291 0.03 -14.10 15.33
N ILE A 292 0.44 -14.13 16.60
CA ILE A 292 -0.24 -14.92 17.63
C ILE A 292 -1.47 -14.18 18.19
N ALA A 293 -1.30 -12.94 18.62
CA ALA A 293 -2.32 -12.24 19.39
C ALA A 293 -3.42 -11.63 18.49
N VAL A 294 -3.07 -11.18 17.29
CA VAL A 294 -4.01 -10.56 16.33
C VAL A 294 -4.44 -11.56 15.27
N GLN A 295 -3.54 -12.12 14.46
CA GLN A 295 -3.93 -13.07 13.40
C GLN A 295 -4.41 -14.44 13.91
N LYS A 296 -4.28 -14.72 15.22
CA LYS A 296 -4.67 -15.99 15.85
C LYS A 296 -4.01 -17.22 15.19
N LYS A 297 -2.76 -17.07 14.73
CA LYS A 297 -1.94 -18.19 14.26
C LYS A 297 -1.47 -19.03 15.44
N THR A 298 -1.24 -20.31 15.19
CA THR A 298 -0.56 -21.16 16.16
C THR A 298 0.93 -20.85 16.20
N PHE A 299 1.61 -21.17 17.31
CA PHE A 299 3.07 -21.04 17.39
C PHE A 299 3.78 -21.87 16.31
N ALA A 300 3.23 -23.02 15.93
CA ALA A 300 3.80 -23.87 14.88
C ALA A 300 3.65 -23.27 13.47
N GLU A 301 2.50 -22.66 13.15
CA GLU A 301 2.29 -21.95 11.89
C GLU A 301 3.27 -20.78 11.76
N LEU A 302 3.36 -19.95 12.79
CA LEU A 302 4.22 -18.78 12.78
C LEU A 302 5.72 -19.13 12.78
N ALA A 303 6.10 -20.21 13.47
CA ALA A 303 7.46 -20.73 13.45
C ALA A 303 7.89 -21.16 12.04
N LYS A 304 7.00 -21.81 11.27
CA LYS A 304 7.26 -22.16 9.87
C LYS A 304 7.46 -20.93 8.99
N GLU A 305 6.64 -19.89 9.15
CA GLU A 305 6.80 -18.63 8.40
C GLU A 305 8.13 -17.95 8.69
N LEU A 306 8.54 -17.92 9.96
CA LEU A 306 9.76 -17.26 10.41
C LEU A 306 11.02 -18.13 10.26
N GLN A 307 10.89 -19.37 9.78
CA GLN A 307 11.98 -20.36 9.72
C GLN A 307 12.68 -20.55 11.08
N ASN A 308 11.89 -20.56 12.16
CA ASN A 308 12.34 -20.73 13.54
C ASN A 308 11.66 -21.95 14.20
N ASP A 309 12.11 -22.32 15.40
CA ASP A 309 11.44 -23.33 16.22
C ASP A 309 10.25 -22.76 16.99
N ALA A 310 9.22 -23.58 17.23
CA ALA A 310 8.03 -23.19 17.98
C ALA A 310 8.35 -22.70 19.41
N ASP A 311 9.30 -23.35 20.10
CA ASP A 311 9.73 -22.97 21.45
C ASP A 311 10.44 -21.61 21.46
N GLN A 312 11.20 -21.31 20.40
CA GLN A 312 11.82 -20.00 20.24
C GLN A 312 10.77 -18.91 20.01
N CYS A 313 9.76 -19.18 19.17
CA CYS A 313 8.62 -18.28 18.97
C CYS A 313 7.87 -18.02 20.29
N GLN A 314 7.61 -19.05 21.09
CA GLN A 314 7.01 -18.89 22.42
C GLN A 314 7.88 -18.05 23.35
N ALA A 315 9.20 -18.27 23.35
CA ALA A 315 10.12 -17.47 24.17
C ALA A 315 10.16 -16.00 23.75
N ILE A 316 10.13 -15.71 22.44
CA ILE A 316 10.06 -14.34 21.92
C ILE A 316 8.74 -13.69 22.29
N PHE A 317 7.64 -14.43 22.18
CA PHE A 317 6.31 -13.96 22.56
C PHE A 317 6.23 -13.62 24.05
N ALA A 318 6.70 -14.50 24.93
CA ALA A 318 6.80 -14.23 26.37
C ALA A 318 7.66 -13.00 26.68
N LYS A 319 8.78 -12.80 25.95
CA LYS A 319 9.61 -11.59 26.07
C LYS A 319 8.87 -10.33 25.63
N ALA A 320 7.99 -10.40 24.62
CA ALA A 320 7.17 -9.27 24.20
C ALA A 320 6.14 -8.91 25.29
N ILE A 321 5.44 -9.88 25.86
CA ILE A 321 4.48 -9.67 26.96
C ILE A 321 5.19 -9.14 28.21
N ALA A 322 6.43 -9.57 28.48
CA ALA A 322 7.20 -9.08 29.62
C ALA A 322 7.50 -7.57 29.55
N VAL A 323 7.43 -6.95 28.36
CA VAL A 323 7.54 -5.49 28.22
C VAL A 323 6.34 -4.80 28.87
N LEU A 324 5.13 -5.30 28.63
CA LEU A 324 3.90 -4.82 29.28
C LEU A 324 3.95 -5.03 30.80
N ASP A 325 4.41 -6.20 31.27
CA ASP A 325 4.54 -6.49 32.70
C ASP A 325 5.51 -5.53 33.42
N LYS A 326 6.57 -5.08 32.74
CA LYS A 326 7.48 -4.06 33.28
C LYS A 326 6.83 -2.68 33.35
N ALA A 327 6.11 -2.28 32.30
CA ALA A 327 5.43 -0.99 32.25
C ALA A 327 4.34 -0.88 33.33
N GLY A 328 3.47 -1.90 33.44
CA GLY A 328 2.39 -1.90 34.44
C GLY A 328 2.87 -1.98 35.90
N ARG A 329 4.15 -2.30 36.15
CA ARG A 329 4.75 -2.21 37.48
C ARG A 329 5.29 -0.82 37.81
N ALA A 330 5.68 -0.04 36.80
CA ALA A 330 6.12 1.35 36.98
C ALA A 330 4.95 2.28 37.34
N ASP A 331 3.75 1.98 36.87
CA ASP A 331 2.54 2.78 37.17
C ASP A 331 1.91 2.48 38.55
N VAL A 332 2.36 1.42 39.24
CA VAL A 332 1.81 0.96 40.54
C VAL A 332 2.75 1.25 41.71
N MET A 333 3.99 1.67 41.45
CA MET A 333 4.97 2.13 42.45
C MET A 333 4.94 3.64 42.60
#